data_AF-A0A7Y5W6Y5-F1
#
_entry.id   AF-A0A7Y5W6Y5-F1
#
_cell.length_a   1.000
_cell.length_b   1.000
_cell.length_c   1.000
_cell.angle_alpha   90.00
_cell.angle_beta   90.00
_cell.angle_gamma   90.00
#
_symmetry.space_group_name_H-M   'P 1'
#
loop_
_entity.id
_entity.type
_entity.pdbx_description
1 polymer ?
#
loop_
_entity_poly.entity_id
_entity_poly.type
_entity_poly.pdbx_seq_one_letter_code
_entity_poly.pdbx_strand_id
1 'polypeptide(L)'
;MNGKGNEGRNQVQTSRPPSLPRQAWNLARALAEFVADGCRTVTAEEYRGRLEMCDACDERRGNRCMKCGCRLSLKARGRAFHCPLEKWVPIQSLC
;
A
#
# COMPACT_ATOMS: atom_id res chain seq x y z
N MET A 1 30.27 -29.27 -21.73
CA MET A 1 29.05 -29.38 -22.56
C MET A 1 28.03 -28.42 -21.97
N ASN A 2 27.78 -27.30 -22.65
CA ASN A 2 26.80 -26.28 -22.28
C ASN A 2 25.42 -26.72 -22.76
N GLY A 3 24.41 -26.72 -21.89
CA GLY A 3 23.01 -26.95 -22.25
C GLY A 3 22.12 -25.94 -21.55
N LYS A 4 21.78 -24.87 -22.27
CA LYS A 4 20.76 -23.89 -21.85
C LYS A 4 19.37 -24.52 -21.99
N GLY A 5 18.50 -24.28 -21.00
CA GLY A 5 17.07 -24.54 -21.07
C GLY A 5 16.31 -23.33 -20.56
N ASN A 6 15.94 -22.45 -21.48
CA ASN A 6 15.16 -21.23 -21.30
C ASN A 6 13.68 -21.55 -21.52
N GLU A 7 12.97 -21.89 -20.44
CA GLU A 7 11.52 -22.13 -20.48
C GLU A 7 10.78 -20.90 -19.94
N GLY A 8 10.25 -20.09 -20.85
CA GLY A 8 9.29 -19.05 -20.53
C GLY A 8 8.00 -19.67 -20.01
N ARG A 9 7.58 -19.24 -18.81
CA ARG A 9 6.21 -19.44 -18.34
C ARG A 9 5.64 -18.14 -17.82
N ASN A 10 4.77 -17.60 -18.65
CA ASN A 10 3.76 -16.57 -18.43
C ASN A 10 3.13 -16.70 -17.03
N GLN A 11 3.62 -15.91 -16.07
CA GLN A 11 3.03 -15.84 -14.74
C GLN A 11 1.89 -14.81 -14.80
N VAL A 12 0.66 -15.29 -14.82
CA VAL A 12 -0.48 -14.52 -14.32
C VAL A 12 -0.20 -14.25 -12.84
N GLN A 13 0.39 -13.10 -12.55
CA GLN A 13 0.81 -12.69 -11.21
C GLN A 13 -0.44 -12.41 -10.37
N THR A 14 -0.99 -13.44 -9.74
CA THR A 14 -1.93 -13.23 -8.63
C THR A 14 -1.13 -12.58 -7.50
N SER A 15 -1.34 -11.29 -7.24
CA SER A 15 -0.61 -10.50 -6.26
C SER A 15 -0.64 -11.18 -4.89
N ARG A 16 0.45 -11.87 -4.53
CA ARG A 16 0.65 -12.43 -3.18
C ARG A 16 1.14 -11.31 -2.29
N PRO A 17 0.63 -11.20 -1.04
CA PRO A 17 1.14 -10.18 -0.14
C PRO A 17 2.62 -10.47 0.16
N PRO A 18 3.41 -9.44 0.53
CA PRO A 18 4.81 -9.66 0.90
C PRO A 18 4.90 -10.68 2.04
N SER A 19 6.04 -11.37 2.15
CA SER A 19 6.28 -12.32 3.24
C SER A 19 6.11 -11.66 4.62
N LEU A 20 5.80 -12.46 5.65
CA LEU A 20 5.58 -11.94 7.01
C LEU A 20 6.75 -11.08 7.55
N PRO A 21 8.03 -11.48 7.38
CA PRO A 21 9.14 -10.62 7.82
C PRO A 21 9.17 -9.27 7.09
N ARG A 22 8.85 -9.27 5.79
CA ARG A 22 8.79 -8.05 4.99
C ARG A 22 7.62 -7.16 5.40
N GLN A 23 6.46 -7.75 5.74
CA GLN A 23 5.33 -7.02 6.30
C GLN A 23 5.68 -6.38 7.65
N ALA A 24 6.37 -7.09 8.54
CA ALA A 24 6.80 -6.56 9.82
C ALA A 24 7.77 -5.38 9.64
N TRP A 25 8.74 -5.49 8.73
CA TRP A 25 9.65 -4.40 8.40
C TRP A 25 8.93 -3.17 7.85
N ASN A 26 8.01 -3.36 6.90
CA ASN A 26 7.20 -2.28 6.34
C ASN A 26 6.36 -1.59 7.43
N LEU A 27 5.79 -2.37 8.36
CA LEU A 27 5.02 -1.85 9.47
C LEU A 27 5.90 -1.03 10.43
N ALA A 28 7.05 -1.55 10.83
CA ALA A 28 7.97 -0.86 11.74
C ALA A 28 8.42 0.49 11.16
N ARG A 29 8.81 0.50 9.88
CA ARG A 29 9.16 1.72 9.17
C ARG A 29 8.00 2.72 9.14
N ALA A 30 6.80 2.26 8.75
CA ALA A 30 5.63 3.13 8.71
C ALA A 30 5.32 3.71 10.09
N LEU A 31 5.40 2.91 11.15
CA LEU A 31 5.15 3.39 12.52
C LEU A 31 6.17 4.46 12.93
N ALA A 32 7.46 4.29 12.61
CA ALA A 32 8.48 5.30 12.86
C ALA A 32 8.17 6.62 12.13
N GLU A 33 7.78 6.55 10.85
CA GLU A 33 7.37 7.71 10.06
C GLU A 33 6.13 8.39 10.67
N PHE A 34 5.15 7.63 11.15
CA PHE A 34 3.95 8.17 11.80
C PHE A 34 4.24 8.88 13.12
N VAL A 35 5.14 8.31 13.93
CA VAL A 35 5.58 8.94 15.19
C VAL A 35 6.37 10.21 14.90
N ALA A 36 7.30 10.17 13.93
CA ALA A 36 8.06 11.34 13.51
C ALA A 36 7.15 12.47 12.95
N ASP A 37 6.03 12.10 12.32
CA ASP A 37 5.00 13.02 11.82
C ASP A 37 4.04 13.55 12.91
N GLY A 38 4.30 13.20 14.18
CA GLY A 38 3.53 13.64 15.34
C GLY A 38 2.20 12.90 15.52
N CYS A 39 2.12 11.66 15.04
CA CYS A 39 0.91 10.83 15.09
C CYS A 39 -0.31 11.51 14.43
N ARG A 40 -0.08 12.38 13.44
CA ARG A 40 -1.14 13.18 12.84
C ARG A 40 -1.91 12.37 11.80
N THR A 41 -3.22 12.55 11.80
CA THR A 41 -4.13 11.91 10.84
C THR A 41 -4.57 12.91 9.77
N VAL A 42 -5.00 12.38 8.63
CA VAL A 42 -5.63 13.16 7.57
C VAL A 42 -7.06 13.54 7.92
N THR A 43 -7.63 14.49 7.19
CA THR A 43 -9.04 14.87 7.29
C THR A 43 -9.97 13.69 6.93
N ALA A 44 -11.25 13.78 7.31
CA ALA A 44 -12.24 12.77 6.97
C ALA A 44 -12.42 12.62 5.45
N GLU A 45 -12.34 13.73 4.71
CA GLU A 45 -12.45 13.80 3.26
C GLU A 45 -11.25 13.11 2.58
N GLU A 46 -10.03 13.43 3.00
CA GLU A 46 -8.82 12.74 2.52
C GLU A 46 -8.83 11.25 2.86
N TYR A 47 -9.27 10.88 4.06
CA TYR A 47 -9.39 9.47 4.44
C TYR A 47 -10.38 8.73 3.54
N ARG A 48 -11.55 9.32 3.28
CA ARG A 48 -12.54 8.76 2.35
C ARG A 48 -11.98 8.66 0.93
N GLY A 49 -11.39 9.72 0.40
CA GLY A 49 -10.81 9.73 -0.94
C GLY A 49 -9.72 8.65 -1.10
N ARG A 50 -8.86 8.49 -0.09
CA ARG A 50 -7.85 7.41 -0.06
C ARG A 50 -8.50 6.02 -0.11
N LEU A 51 -9.62 5.80 0.59
CA LEU A 51 -10.34 4.52 0.56
C LEU A 51 -11.06 4.30 -0.77
N GLU A 52 -11.70 5.32 -1.33
CA GLU A 52 -12.38 5.27 -2.63
C GLU A 52 -11.39 4.90 -3.75
N MET A 53 -10.18 5.49 -3.74
CA MET A 53 -9.09 5.09 -4.63
C MET A 53 -8.63 3.64 -4.40
N CYS A 54 -8.75 3.12 -3.17
CA CYS A 54 -8.46 1.72 -2.89
C CYS A 54 -9.58 0.80 -3.35
N ASP A 55 -10.85 1.22 -3.29
CA ASP A 55 -12.00 0.44 -3.79
C ASP A 55 -11.86 0.16 -5.30
N ALA A 56 -11.32 1.11 -6.06
CA ALA A 56 -11.01 0.93 -7.48
C ALA A 56 -9.65 0.26 -7.77
N CYS A 57 -8.94 -0.25 -6.76
CA CYS A 57 -7.58 -0.77 -6.93
C CYS A 57 -7.54 -2.30 -7.03
N ASP A 58 -6.94 -2.83 -8.09
CA ASP A 58 -6.77 -4.29 -8.32
C ASP A 58 -6.04 -5.02 -7.19
N GLU A 59 -5.22 -4.29 -6.44
CA GLU A 59 -4.45 -4.79 -5.31
C GLU A 59 -5.26 -4.85 -4.00
N ARG A 60 -6.54 -4.45 -3.98
CA ARG A 60 -7.37 -4.54 -2.78
C ARG A 60 -7.99 -5.94 -2.65
N ARG A 61 -7.92 -6.49 -1.44
CA ARG A 61 -8.67 -7.69 -1.02
C ARG A 61 -9.28 -7.41 0.35
N GLY A 62 -10.55 -7.02 0.37
CA GLY A 62 -11.23 -6.56 1.60
C GLY A 62 -10.53 -5.35 2.22
N ASN A 63 -10.19 -5.43 3.51
CA ASN A 63 -9.46 -4.38 4.23
C ASN A 63 -7.91 -4.52 4.14
N ARG A 64 -7.38 -5.22 3.12
CA ARG A 64 -5.93 -5.46 2.96
C ARG A 64 -5.47 -5.08 1.55
N CYS A 65 -4.29 -4.46 1.48
CA CYS A 65 -3.59 -4.22 0.22
C CYS A 65 -2.60 -5.36 -0.07
N MET A 66 -2.69 -5.98 -1.25
CA MET A 66 -1.83 -7.07 -1.69
C MET A 66 -0.43 -6.58 -2.10
N LYS A 67 -0.28 -5.30 -2.47
CA LYS A 67 1.02 -4.69 -2.77
C LYS A 67 1.89 -4.45 -1.54
N CYS A 68 1.32 -3.90 -0.45
CA CYS A 68 2.10 -3.55 0.76
C CYS A 68 1.79 -4.39 2.01
N GLY A 69 0.71 -5.16 2.00
CA GLY A 69 0.27 -5.97 3.14
C GLY A 69 -0.48 -5.21 4.24
N CYS A 70 -0.55 -3.88 4.19
CA CYS A 70 -1.18 -3.07 5.25
C CYS A 70 -2.71 -3.22 5.31
N ARG A 71 -3.27 -2.95 6.49
CA ARG A 71 -4.72 -2.76 6.68
C ARG A 71 -5.13 -1.37 6.16
N LEU A 72 -6.04 -1.32 5.20
CA LEU A 72 -6.40 -0.07 4.50
C LEU A 72 -7.08 0.94 5.44
N SER A 73 -7.98 0.48 6.31
CA SER A 73 -8.68 1.32 7.29
C SER A 73 -7.74 2.04 8.27
N LEU A 74 -6.54 1.51 8.50
CA LEU A 74 -5.51 2.13 9.33
C LEU A 74 -4.56 2.97 8.46
N LYS A 75 -4.07 2.39 7.37
CA LYS A 75 -3.09 3.04 6.49
C LYS A 75 -3.63 4.30 5.84
N ALA A 76 -4.92 4.35 5.50
CA ALA A 76 -5.48 5.55 4.90
C ALA A 76 -5.56 6.73 5.88
N ARG A 77 -5.55 6.49 7.21
CA ARG A 77 -5.70 7.55 8.23
C ARG A 77 -4.43 8.35 8.50
N GLY A 78 -3.26 7.71 8.49
CA GLY A 78 -2.01 8.40 8.84
C GLY A 78 -1.59 9.35 7.73
N ARG A 79 -1.30 10.61 8.07
CA ARG A 79 -0.82 11.58 7.08
C ARG A 79 0.53 11.14 6.50
N ALA A 80 1.44 10.67 7.35
CA ALA A 80 2.75 10.13 6.98
C ALA A 80 2.70 8.94 5.99
N PHE A 81 1.56 8.23 5.91
CA PHE A 81 1.47 7.04 5.07
C PHE A 81 1.22 7.40 3.61
N HIS A 82 1.86 6.63 2.72
CA HIS A 82 1.72 6.78 1.28
C HIS A 82 1.34 5.46 0.58
N CYS A 83 0.67 5.57 -0.57
CA CYS A 83 0.41 4.45 -1.44
C CYS A 83 1.71 4.07 -2.18
N PRO A 84 2.17 2.81 -2.16
CA PRO A 84 3.37 2.40 -2.91
C PRO A 84 3.15 2.38 -4.44
N LEU A 85 1.91 2.58 -4.89
CA LEU A 85 1.54 2.74 -6.29
C LEU A 85 1.21 4.20 -6.63
N GLU A 86 1.41 5.12 -5.68
CA GLU A 86 1.19 6.56 -5.85
C GLU A 86 -0.23 6.94 -6.29
N LYS A 87 -1.22 6.06 -6.07
CA LYS A 87 -2.63 6.30 -6.41
C LYS A 87 -3.32 7.35 -5.56
N TRP A 88 -2.76 7.69 -4.40
CA TRP A 88 -3.34 8.70 -3.51
C TRP A 88 -2.97 10.09 -3.99
N VAL A 89 -3.85 10.72 -4.76
CA VAL A 89 -3.67 12.11 -5.13
C VAL A 89 -3.82 12.99 -3.88
N PRO A 90 -2.99 14.03 -3.72
CA PRO A 90 -3.25 15.07 -2.74
C PRO A 90 -4.60 15.68 -3.11
N ILE A 91 -5.57 15.63 -2.19
CA ILE A 91 -6.76 16.47 -2.31
C ILE A 91 -6.27 17.87 -2.00
N GLN A 92 -5.65 18.53 -2.99
CA GLN A 92 -5.34 19.94 -2.88
C GLN A 92 -6.66 20.63 -2.59
N SER A 93 -6.69 21.33 -1.45
CA SER A 93 -7.71 22.32 -1.12
C SER A 93 -8.01 23.14 -2.37
N LEU A 94 -9.11 22.79 -3.03
CA LEU A 94 -9.80 23.71 -3.92
C LEU A 94 -10.44 24.73 -2.98
N CYS A 95 -9.68 25.79 -2.73
CA CYS A 95 -10.19 27.05 -2.20
C CYS A 95 -11.24 27.62 -3.16
#